data_AF-A0A183M4U4-F1
#
_entry.id   AF-A0A183M4U4-F1
#
_cell.length_a   1.000
_cell.length_b   1.000
_cell.length_c   1.000
_cell.angle_alpha   90.00
_cell.angle_beta   90.00
_cell.angle_gamma   90.00
#
_symmetry.space_group_name_H-M   'P 1'
#
loop_
_entity.id
_entity.type
_entity.pdbx_description
1 polymer ?
#
loop_
_entity_poly.entity_id
_entity_poly.type
_entity_poly.pdbx_seq_one_letter_code
_entity_poly.pdbx_strand_id
1 'polypeptide(L)'
;MRQKVSDELYILSIMETWYMTQTRMINDWLIERKGNALSPYQFTCLSTIIKKMYSDFELQGISPDALDTMAYKTIMQRLQVCYLIFT
;
A
#
# COMPACT_ATOMS: atom_id res chain seq x y z
N MET A 1 -25.78 -19.53 -8.71
CA MET A 1 -25.14 -19.22 -7.41
C MET A 1 -23.66 -19.61 -7.37
N ARG A 2 -23.27 -20.88 -7.64
CA ARG A 2 -21.84 -21.28 -7.64
C ARG A 2 -20.93 -20.49 -8.58
N GLN A 3 -21.38 -20.20 -9.80
CA GLN A 3 -20.57 -19.43 -10.76
C GLN A 3 -20.30 -17.99 -10.29
N LYS A 4 -21.34 -17.29 -9.81
CA LYS A 4 -21.21 -15.95 -9.23
C LYS A 4 -20.23 -15.88 -8.04
N VAL A 5 -20.29 -16.86 -7.14
CA VAL A 5 -19.33 -16.96 -6.02
C VAL A 5 -17.91 -17.21 -6.52
N SER A 6 -17.75 -18.01 -7.57
CA SER A 6 -16.44 -18.24 -8.21
C SER A 6 -15.89 -16.95 -8.84
N ASP A 7 -16.73 -16.15 -9.48
CA ASP A 7 -16.33 -14.87 -10.09
C ASP A 7 -15.92 -13.85 -9.03
N GLU A 8 -16.65 -13.77 -7.92
CA GLU A 8 -16.34 -12.89 -6.78
C GLU A 8 -15.00 -13.26 -6.12
N LEU A 9 -14.73 -14.54 -5.89
CA LEU A 9 -13.45 -15.03 -5.37
C LEU A 9 -12.29 -14.74 -6.33
N TYR A 10 -12.52 -14.88 -7.63
CA TYR A 10 -11.52 -14.57 -8.65
C TYR A 10 -11.18 -13.08 -8.66
N ILE A 11 -12.18 -12.19 -8.60
CA ILE A 11 -11.97 -10.75 -8.49
C ILE A 11 -11.16 -10.42 -7.24
N LEU A 12 -11.49 -11.00 -6.08
CA LEU A 12 -10.76 -10.77 -4.84
C LEU A 12 -9.28 -11.17 -4.97
N SER A 13 -8.99 -12.31 -5.59
CA SER A 13 -7.61 -12.77 -5.82
C SER A 13 -6.80 -11.84 -6.73
N ILE A 14 -7.44 -11.26 -7.75
CA ILE A 14 -6.83 -10.25 -8.63
C ILE A 14 -6.54 -8.98 -7.83
N MET A 15 -7.51 -8.53 -7.03
CA MET A 15 -7.37 -7.33 -6.20
C MET A 15 -6.23 -7.49 -5.19
N GLU A 16 -6.11 -8.65 -4.55
CA GLU A 16 -5.01 -8.97 -3.64
C GLU A 16 -3.65 -8.96 -4.37
N THR A 17 -3.55 -9.64 -5.50
CA THR A 17 -2.32 -9.64 -6.32
C THR A 17 -1.94 -8.22 -6.76
N TRP A 18 -2.93 -7.42 -7.13
CA TRP A 18 -2.72 -6.03 -7.52
C TRP A 18 -2.19 -5.19 -6.35
N TYR A 19 -2.84 -5.25 -5.18
CA TYR A 19 -2.40 -4.56 -3.97
C TYR A 19 -0.95 -4.91 -3.59
N MET A 20 -0.63 -6.21 -3.60
CA MET A 20 0.72 -6.71 -3.32
C MET A 20 1.75 -6.11 -4.29
N THR A 21 1.42 -6.09 -5.58
CA THR A 21 2.30 -5.56 -6.62
C THR A 21 2.51 -4.06 -6.46
N GLN A 22 1.45 -3.28 -6.24
CA GLN A 22 1.57 -1.82 -6.05
C GLN A 22 2.38 -1.46 -4.82
N THR A 23 2.09 -2.10 -3.69
CA THR A 23 2.80 -1.88 -2.43
C THR A 23 4.29 -2.20 -2.58
N ARG A 24 4.62 -3.30 -3.26
CA ARG A 24 6.01 -3.66 -3.56
C ARG A 24 6.70 -2.62 -4.44
N MET A 25 6.07 -2.19 -5.53
CA MET A 25 6.65 -1.18 -6.44
C MET A 25 6.97 0.12 -5.71
N ILE A 26 6.08 0.58 -4.83
CA ILE A 26 6.32 1.78 -4.03
C ILE A 26 7.46 1.56 -3.03
N ASN A 27 7.50 0.42 -2.36
CA ASN A 27 8.58 0.08 -1.44
C ASN A 27 9.95 0.05 -2.15
N ASP A 28 10.03 -0.58 -3.31
CA ASP A 28 11.26 -0.67 -4.11
C ASP A 28 11.71 0.73 -4.56
N TRP A 29 10.78 1.57 -5.04
CA TRP A 29 11.03 2.97 -5.40
C TRP A 29 11.56 3.81 -4.22
N LEU A 30 11.05 3.55 -3.01
CA LEU A 30 11.51 4.21 -1.78
C LEU A 30 12.92 3.71 -1.38
N ILE A 31 13.21 2.42 -1.52
CA ILE A 31 14.52 1.82 -1.22
C ILE A 31 15.62 2.42 -2.10
N GLU A 32 15.38 2.53 -3.41
CA GLU A 32 16.30 3.17 -4.37
C GLU A 32 16.63 4.62 -3.99
N ARG A 33 15.74 5.28 -3.24
CA ARG A 33 15.86 6.68 -2.80
C ARG A 33 16.24 6.82 -1.34
N LYS A 34 16.78 5.78 -0.68
CA LYS A 34 17.19 5.87 0.73
C LYS A 34 18.18 7.00 1.02
N GLY A 35 19.07 7.32 0.06
CA GLY A 35 20.04 8.41 0.19
C GLY A 35 19.50 9.82 -0.10
N ASN A 36 18.29 9.94 -0.63
CA ASN A 36 17.70 11.22 -1.02
C ASN A 36 16.51 11.55 -0.10
N ALA A 37 16.48 12.78 0.42
CA ALA A 37 15.31 13.28 1.11
C ALA A 37 14.12 13.40 0.14
N LEU A 38 12.95 12.92 0.55
CA LEU A 38 11.71 13.17 -0.19
C LEU A 38 11.32 14.63 0.02
N SER A 39 10.84 15.29 -1.04
CA SER A 39 10.26 16.62 -0.86
C SER A 39 8.97 16.53 -0.01
N PRO A 40 8.62 17.59 0.74
CA PRO A 40 7.38 17.60 1.54
C PRO A 40 6.11 17.31 0.72
N TYR A 41 6.10 17.74 -0.55
CA TYR A 41 5.01 17.46 -1.47
C TYR A 41 4.95 15.98 -1.87
N GLN A 42 6.09 15.39 -2.28
CA GLN A 42 6.16 13.97 -2.61
C GLN A 42 5.74 13.11 -1.42
N PHE A 43 6.21 13.47 -0.23
CA PHE A 43 5.84 12.85 1.02
C PHE A 43 4.33 12.85 1.27
N THR A 44 3.70 14.01 1.14
CA THR A 44 2.25 14.17 1.29
C THR A 44 1.49 13.32 0.29
N CYS A 45 1.88 13.36 -0.99
CA CYS A 45 1.25 12.56 -2.05
C CYS A 45 1.38 11.06 -1.77
N LEU A 46 2.57 10.56 -1.46
CA LEU A 46 2.82 9.15 -1.17
C LEU A 46 2.05 8.67 0.05
N SER A 47 2.00 9.48 1.12
CA SER A 47 1.23 9.16 2.32
C SER A 47 -0.26 9.05 2.02
N THR A 48 -0.80 9.97 1.23
CA THR A 48 -2.21 9.93 0.81
C THR A 48 -2.50 8.71 -0.04
N ILE A 49 -1.66 8.42 -1.04
CA ILE A 49 -1.83 7.26 -1.94
C ILE A 49 -1.82 5.95 -1.15
N ILE A 50 -0.83 5.73 -0.28
CA ILE A 50 -0.68 4.49 0.47
C ILE A 50 -1.84 4.28 1.45
N LYS A 51 -2.27 5.32 2.16
CA LYS A 51 -3.41 5.23 3.09
C LYS A 51 -4.71 4.98 2.34
N LYS A 52 -4.95 5.70 1.24
CA LYS A 52 -6.17 5.51 0.43
C LYS A 52 -6.23 4.12 -0.17
N MET A 53 -5.11 3.62 -0.68
CA MET A 53 -4.99 2.27 -1.22
C MET A 53 -5.34 1.23 -0.15
N TYR A 54 -4.72 1.29 1.03
CA TYR A 54 -5.04 0.38 2.13
C TYR A 54 -6.54 0.38 2.45
N SER A 55 -7.14 1.55 2.67
CA SER A 55 -8.56 1.68 3.00
C SER A 55 -9.48 1.17 1.87
N ASP A 56 -9.14 1.42 0.61
CA ASP A 56 -9.96 0.96 -0.51
C ASP A 56 -9.95 -0.56 -0.64
N PHE A 57 -8.79 -1.20 -0.50
CA PHE A 57 -8.68 -2.65 -0.59
C PHE A 57 -9.26 -3.36 0.65
N GLU A 58 -9.20 -2.74 1.83
CA GLU A 58 -9.94 -3.18 3.02
C GLU A 58 -11.46 -3.18 2.77
N LEU A 59 -11.99 -2.12 2.16
CA LEU A 59 -13.41 -2.03 1.80
C LEU A 59 -13.84 -3.06 0.73
N GLN A 60 -12.90 -3.52 -0.12
CA GLN A 60 -13.15 -4.61 -1.08
C GLN A 60 -13.17 -6.00 -0.41
N GLY A 61 -12.90 -6.08 0.90
CA GLY A 61 -12.93 -7.34 1.66
C GLY A 61 -11.62 -8.12 1.65
N ILE A 62 -10.49 -7.48 1.30
CA ILE A 62 -9.18 -8.09 1.47
C ILE A 62 -8.89 -8.22 2.96
N SER A 63 -8.39 -9.41 3.37
CA SER A 63 -8.09 -9.67 4.77
C SER A 63 -6.99 -8.72 5.30
N PRO A 64 -7.06 -8.31 6.58
CA PRO A 64 -6.01 -7.50 7.19
C PRO A 64 -4.62 -8.13 7.05
N ASP A 65 -4.49 -9.45 7.18
CA ASP A 65 -3.22 -10.17 7.02
C ASP A 65 -2.60 -10.00 5.63
N ALA A 66 -3.44 -9.94 4.58
CA ALA A 66 -3.00 -9.68 3.21
C ALA A 66 -2.67 -8.19 2.96
N LEU A 67 -3.27 -7.28 3.72
CA LEU A 67 -2.98 -5.84 3.64
C LEU A 67 -1.71 -5.45 4.40
N ASP A 68 -1.48 -6.08 5.57
CA ASP A 68 -0.40 -5.81 6.52
C ASP A 68 0.96 -6.41 6.14
N THR A 69 1.27 -6.29 4.85
CA THR A 69 2.51 -6.77 4.26
C THR A 69 3.74 -6.11 4.89
N MET A 70 4.87 -6.82 4.85
CA MET A 70 6.17 -6.25 5.27
C MET A 70 6.51 -4.97 4.49
N ALA A 71 6.14 -4.91 3.21
CA ALA A 71 6.34 -3.74 2.36
C ALA A 71 5.52 -2.54 2.86
N TYR A 72 4.22 -2.73 3.14
CA TYR A 72 3.35 -1.69 3.69
C TYR A 72 3.90 -1.14 5.02
N LYS A 73 4.28 -2.04 5.94
CA LYS A 73 4.86 -1.66 7.24
C LYS A 73 6.14 -0.85 7.08
N THR A 74 7.02 -1.25 6.16
CA THR A 74 8.27 -0.54 5.86
C THR A 74 8.01 0.85 5.29
N ILE A 75 7.05 0.97 4.36
CA ILE A 75 6.62 2.26 3.80
C ILE A 75 6.09 3.18 4.90
N MET A 76 5.18 2.67 5.74
CA MET A 76 4.57 3.46 6.82
C MET A 76 5.60 3.94 7.84
N GLN A 77 6.55 3.09 8.22
CA GLN A 77 7.65 3.49 9.11
C GLN A 77 8.49 4.62 8.50
N ARG A 78 8.86 4.50 7.21
CA ARG A 78 9.61 5.56 6.53
C ARG A 78 8.82 6.87 6.48
N LEU A 79 7.52 6.78 6.25
CA LEU A 79 6.69 7.97 6.18
C LEU A 79 6.43 8.59 7.57
N GLN A 80 6.35 7.79 8.62
CA GLN A 80 6.17 8.28 9.99
C GLN A 80 7.39 9.09 10.48
N VAL A 81 8.61 8.62 10.16
CA VAL A 81 9.85 9.32 10.54
C VAL A 81 9.93 10.72 9.90
N CYS A 82 9.50 10.86 8.65
CA CYS A 82 9.49 12.17 7.99
C CYS A 82 8.48 13.15 8.60
N TYR A 83 7.32 12.68 9.08
CA TYR A 83 6.31 13.56 9.70
C TYR A 83 6.87 14.28 10.94
N LEU A 84 7.72 13.59 11.73
CA LEU A 84 8.37 14.14 12.92
C LEU A 84 9.50 15.13 12.61
N ILE A 85 10.04 15.14 11.39
CA ILE A 85 11.12 16.05 10.98
C ILE A 85 10.53 17.38 10.46
N PHE A 86 9.28 17.37 9.99
CA PHE A 86 8.61 18.55 9.43
C PHE A 86 7.67 19.28 10.42
N THR A 87 7.51 18.78 11.64
CA THR A 87 6.85 19.46 12.78
C THR A 87 7.88 19.91 13.79
#